data_AF-A0A2V5SC45-F1
#
_entry.id   AF-A0A2V5SC45-F1
#
_cell.length_a   1.000
_cell.length_b   1.000
_cell.length_c   1.000
_cell.angle_alpha   90.00
_cell.angle_beta   90.00
_cell.angle_gamma   90.00
#
_symmetry.space_group_name_H-M   'P 1'
#
loop_
_entity.id
_entity.type
_entity.pdbx_description
1 polymer ?
#
loop_
_entity_poly.entity_id
_entity_poly.type
_entity_poly.pdbx_seq_one_letter_code
_entity_poly.pdbx_strand_id
1 'polypeptide(L)'
;VLRAHCAAIAKEEAVLREGGGKAGHERQRKMNRLPVRERISHLLDKDSPFFEVGLWAAYKMYEQWGKIPAAGAVAGIGNIA
;
A
#
# COMPACT_ATOMS: atom_id res chain seq x y z
N VAL A 1 0.04 -9.63 26.04
CA VAL A 1 -0.08 -8.18 25.71
C VAL A 1 0.64 -7.84 24.42
N LEU A 2 1.98 -7.94 24.33
CA LEU A 2 2.74 -7.58 23.12
C LEU A 2 2.26 -8.28 21.83
N ARG A 3 2.07 -9.62 21.85
CA ARG A 3 1.56 -10.37 20.70
C ARG A 3 0.20 -9.87 20.20
N ALA A 4 -0.68 -9.47 21.12
CA ALA A 4 -2.00 -8.95 20.76
C ALA A 4 -1.89 -7.58 20.05
N HIS A 5 -0.97 -6.71 20.50
CA HIS A 5 -0.71 -5.45 19.83
C HIS A 5 -0.09 -5.65 18.44
N CYS A 6 0.89 -6.55 18.29
CA CYS A 6 1.44 -6.88 16.97
C CYS A 6 0.36 -7.40 16.01
N ALA A 7 -0.54 -8.26 16.50
CA ALA A 7 -1.65 -8.76 15.69
C ALA A 7 -2.62 -7.64 15.27
N ALA A 8 -2.91 -6.69 16.16
CA ALA A 8 -3.74 -5.53 15.84
C ALA A 8 -3.08 -4.63 14.77
N ILE A 9 -1.77 -4.37 14.90
CA ILE A 9 -1.00 -3.59 13.91
C ILE A 9 -1.00 -4.31 12.56
N ALA A 10 -0.74 -5.62 12.53
CA ALA A 10 -0.73 -6.40 11.30
C ALA A 10 -2.10 -6.39 10.58
N LYS A 11 -3.20 -6.44 11.34
CA LYS A 11 -4.56 -6.35 10.79
C LYS A 11 -4.81 -5.00 10.13
N GLU A 12 -4.42 -3.92 10.80
CA GLU A 12 -4.58 -2.56 10.28
C GLU A 12 -3.67 -2.33 9.06
N GLU A 13 -2.44 -2.85 9.11
CA GLU A 13 -1.51 -2.80 7.98
C GLU A 13 -2.09 -3.45 6.73
N ALA A 14 -2.75 -4.60 6.88
CA ALA A 14 -3.42 -5.28 5.77
C ALA A 14 -4.47 -4.39 5.10
N VAL A 15 -5.25 -3.63 5.89
CA VAL A 15 -6.22 -2.66 5.37
C VAL A 15 -5.53 -1.51 4.64
N LEU A 16 -4.43 -0.97 5.17
CA LEU A 16 -3.69 0.10 4.51
C LEU A 16 -3.07 -0.36 3.18
N ARG A 17 -2.68 -1.62 3.08
CA ARG A 17 -2.11 -2.20 1.85
C ARG A 17 -3.11 -2.26 0.70
N GLU A 18 -4.42 -2.27 0.98
CA GLU A 18 -5.48 -2.17 -0.04
C GLU A 18 -5.52 -0.80 -0.74
N GLY A 19 -4.86 0.22 -0.18
CA GLY A 19 -4.79 1.56 -0.77
C GLY A 19 -6.17 2.17 -0.99
N GLY A 20 -6.48 2.55 -2.23
CA GLY A 20 -7.81 3.08 -2.59
C GLY A 20 -8.96 2.05 -2.55
N GLY A 21 -8.69 0.83 -2.11
CA GLY A 21 -9.64 -0.28 -2.07
C GLY A 21 -10.15 -0.67 -3.46
N LYS A 22 -11.24 -1.44 -3.48
CA LYS A 22 -11.87 -1.95 -4.71
C LYS A 22 -12.18 -0.84 -5.72
N ALA A 23 -12.78 0.26 -5.28
CA ALA A 23 -13.12 1.38 -6.14
C ALA A 23 -11.88 2.06 -6.76
N GLY A 24 -10.79 2.20 -5.99
CA GLY A 24 -9.52 2.72 -6.48
C GLY A 24 -8.89 1.81 -7.54
N HIS A 25 -8.93 0.49 -7.31
CA HIS A 25 -8.43 -0.52 -8.25
C HIS A 25 -9.23 -0.51 -9.56
N GLU A 26 -10.56 -0.55 -9.47
CA GLU A 26 -11.46 -0.48 -10.63
C GLU A 26 -11.25 0.79 -11.44
N ARG A 27 -11.07 1.94 -10.77
CA ARG A 27 -10.76 3.22 -11.45
C ARG A 27 -9.46 3.16 -12.25
N GLN A 28 -8.39 2.59 -11.70
CA GLN A 28 -7.13 2.41 -12.44
C GLN A 28 -7.33 1.47 -13.64
N ARG A 29 -7.98 0.32 -13.43
CA ARG A 29 -8.23 -0.66 -14.51
C ARG A 29 -9.11 -0.10 -15.63
N LYS A 30 -10.14 0.70 -15.31
CA LYS A 30 -10.99 1.40 -16.29
C LYS A 30 -10.18 2.34 -17.20
N MET A 31 -9.08 2.89 -16.70
CA MET A 31 -8.14 3.71 -17.47
C MET A 31 -7.04 2.90 -18.15
N ASN A 32 -7.17 1.58 -18.23
CA ASN A 32 -6.15 0.65 -18.71
C ASN A 32 -4.80 0.79 -17.96
N ARG A 33 -4.86 1.07 -16.66
CA ARG A 33 -3.69 1.21 -15.78
C ARG A 33 -3.69 0.13 -14.71
N LEU A 34 -2.50 -0.34 -14.37
CA LEU A 34 -2.31 -1.21 -13.22
C LEU A 34 -2.43 -0.40 -11.90
N PRO A 35 -2.96 -0.98 -10.82
CA PRO A 35 -2.75 -0.50 -9.46
C PRO A 35 -1.26 -0.36 -9.12
N VAL A 36 -0.91 0.59 -8.24
CA VAL A 36 0.49 0.96 -7.99
C VAL A 36 1.36 -0.20 -7.51
N ARG A 37 0.85 -1.08 -6.63
CA ARG A 37 1.59 -2.25 -6.14
C ARG A 37 1.80 -3.30 -7.20
N GLU A 38 0.85 -3.45 -8.12
CA GLU A 38 1.01 -4.31 -9.29
C GLU A 38 2.11 -3.75 -10.22
N ARG A 39 2.17 -2.43 -10.43
CA ARG A 39 3.27 -1.80 -11.20
C ARG A 39 4.63 -2.10 -10.60
N ILE A 40 4.76 -2.00 -9.28
CA ILE A 40 6.01 -2.28 -8.56
C ILE A 40 6.37 -3.76 -8.73
N SER A 41 5.44 -4.68 -8.51
CA SER A 41 5.68 -6.12 -8.71
C SER A 41 6.04 -6.49 -10.15
N HIS A 42 5.54 -5.74 -11.14
CA HIS A 42 5.92 -5.92 -12.54
C HIS A 42 7.28 -5.32 -12.90
N LEU A 43 7.73 -4.30 -12.15
CA LEU A 43 8.99 -3.61 -12.39
C LEU A 43 10.18 -4.35 -11.77
N LEU A 44 10.00 -4.94 -10.59
CA LEU A 44 11.05 -5.64 -9.87
C LEU A 44 11.35 -7.00 -10.49
N ASP A 45 12.59 -7.46 -10.28
CA ASP A 45 12.97 -8.82 -10.64
C ASP A 45 12.06 -9.85 -9.96
N LYS A 46 11.80 -10.95 -10.66
CA LYS A 46 10.96 -12.04 -10.14
C LYS A 46 11.52 -12.52 -8.80
N ASP A 47 10.65 -12.63 -7.80
CA ASP A 47 10.95 -13.04 -6.42
C ASP A 47 11.91 -12.09 -5.66
N SER A 48 12.25 -10.91 -6.23
CA SER A 48 12.99 -9.88 -5.49
C SER A 48 12.14 -9.30 -4.36
N PRO A 49 12.69 -9.14 -3.15
CA PRO A 49 12.00 -8.43 -2.08
C PRO A 49 11.78 -6.95 -2.45
N PHE A 50 10.69 -6.38 -1.91
CA PHE A 50 10.42 -4.96 -1.92
C PHE A 50 10.32 -4.45 -0.49
N PHE A 51 11.24 -3.57 -0.09
CA PHE A 51 11.20 -2.90 1.21
C PHE A 51 10.39 -1.61 1.09
N GLU A 52 9.10 -1.70 1.41
CA GLU A 52 8.18 -0.56 1.34
C GLU A 52 8.39 0.42 2.51
N VAL A 53 8.40 1.72 2.20
CA VAL A 53 8.51 2.81 3.16
C VAL A 53 7.27 3.70 3.09
N GLY A 54 6.77 4.11 4.25
CA GLY A 54 5.71 5.12 4.35
C GLY A 54 4.28 4.57 4.23
N LEU A 55 4.05 3.27 4.39
CA LEU A 55 2.69 2.69 4.38
C LEU A 55 1.73 3.38 5.37
N TRP A 56 2.24 3.76 6.55
CA TRP A 56 1.50 4.44 7.61
C TRP A 56 1.48 5.97 7.48
N ALA A 57 2.04 6.53 6.40
CA ALA A 57 2.00 7.97 6.17
C ALA A 57 0.54 8.45 6.07
N ALA A 58 0.25 9.58 6.70
CA ALA A 58 -1.09 10.16 6.85
C ALA A 58 -2.11 9.31 7.65
N TYR A 59 -1.68 8.27 8.38
CA TYR A 59 -2.58 7.45 9.18
C TYR A 59 -3.33 8.27 10.24
N LYS A 60 -4.67 8.29 10.14
CA LYS A 60 -5.60 9.05 11.01
C LYS A 60 -5.34 10.57 11.06
N MET A 61 -4.65 11.14 10.08
CA MET A 61 -4.33 12.57 10.07
C MET A 61 -5.45 13.45 9.47
N TYR A 62 -6.24 12.91 8.54
CA TYR A 62 -7.21 13.68 7.75
C TYR A 62 -8.60 13.04 7.70
N GLU A 63 -9.09 12.50 8.82
CA GLU A 63 -10.33 11.71 8.84
C GLU A 63 -11.55 12.43 8.24
N GLN A 64 -11.63 13.75 8.40
CA GLN A 64 -12.65 14.61 7.80
C GLN A 64 -12.63 14.66 6.25
N TRP A 65 -11.50 14.33 5.63
CA TRP A 65 -11.31 14.26 4.17
C TRP A 65 -11.31 12.81 3.65
N GLY A 66 -11.49 11.85 4.55
CA GLY A 66 -11.48 10.42 4.25
C GLY A 66 -10.13 9.75 4.51
N LYS A 67 -10.05 8.48 4.14
CA LYS A 67 -8.85 7.66 4.34
C LYS A 67 -7.88 7.87 3.18
N ILE A 68 -6.65 8.26 3.50
CA ILE A 68 -5.57 8.47 2.53
C ILE A 68 -4.39 7.55 2.91
N PRO A 69 -4.41 6.26 2.55
CA PRO A 69 -3.33 5.34 2.88
C PRO A 69 -2.02 5.77 2.23
N ALA A 70 -0.90 5.58 2.95
CA ALA A 70 0.44 5.93 2.51
C ALA A 70 0.59 7.39 1.99
N ALA A 71 -0.23 8.32 2.50
CA ALA A 71 -0.33 9.69 2.00
C ALA A 71 -0.55 9.81 0.47
N GLY A 72 -1.11 8.76 -0.17
CA GLY A 72 -1.36 8.72 -1.61
C GLY A 72 -0.15 8.34 -2.47
N ALA A 73 1.00 7.98 -1.87
CA ALA A 73 2.21 7.59 -2.57
C ALA A 73 2.78 6.27 -2.03
N VAL A 74 3.37 5.46 -2.90
CA VAL A 74 4.09 4.23 -2.50
C VAL A 74 5.55 4.40 -2.88
N ALA A 75 6.44 4.20 -1.91
CA ALA A 75 7.89 4.28 -2.07
C ALA A 75 8.56 3.07 -1.43
N GLY A 76 9.77 2.73 -1.87
CA GLY A 76 10.54 1.64 -1.29
C GLY A 76 11.81 1.31 -2.08
N ILE A 77 12.50 0.27 -1.64
CA ILE A 77 13.77 -0.21 -2.20
C ILE A 77 13.57 -1.62 -2.74
N GLY A 78 14.06 -1.90 -3.94
CA GLY A 78 14.02 -3.23 -4.59
C GLY A 78 15.03 -3.31 -5.72
N ASN A 79 15.23 -4.52 -6.27
CA ASN A 79 16.25 -4.80 -7.29
C ASN A 79 15.65 -4.91 -8.70
N ILE A 80 16.43 -4.45 -9.67
CA ILE A 80 16.18 -4.54 -11.12
C ILE A 80 17.56 -4.77 -11.77
N ALA A 81 17.74 -5.87 -12.50
CA ALA A 81 19.02 -6.24 -13.14
C ALA A 81 18.95 -6.27 -14.67
#